data_AF-A0A8I1Q8B0-F1
#
_entry.id   AF-A0A8I1Q8B0-F1
#
_cell.length_a   1.000
_cell.length_b   1.000
_cell.length_c   1.000
_cell.angle_alpha   90.00
_cell.angle_beta   90.00
_cell.angle_gamma   90.00
#
_symmetry.space_group_name_H-M   'P 1'
#
loop_
_entity.id
_entity.type
_entity.pdbx_description
1 polymer ?
#
loop_
_entity_poly.entity_id
_entity_poly.type
_entity_poly.pdbx_seq_one_letter_code
_entity_poly.pdbx_strand_id
1 'polypeptide(L)'
;MNREKWDLIKNSKMFNVNILRRGLLALIFSLTLSLALALLLFYLYLTEPERDYYATNGETPPLKLKMLTSPNMSSQALLEPDPPTEEEDRLIPQ
;
A
#
# COMPACT_ATOMS: atom_id res chain seq x y z
N MET A 1 11.99 58.03 -23.20
CA MET A 1 11.10 57.02 -22.59
C MET A 1 10.77 57.46 -21.17
N ASN A 2 9.50 57.56 -20.79
CA ASN A 2 9.10 58.02 -19.45
C ASN A 2 9.56 57.01 -18.37
N ARG A 3 10.13 57.48 -17.25
CA ARG A 3 10.63 56.64 -16.14
C ARG A 3 9.53 55.71 -15.60
N GLU A 4 8.31 56.22 -15.48
CA GLU A 4 7.16 55.44 -15.01
C GLU A 4 6.86 54.23 -15.90
N LYS A 5 6.98 54.38 -17.23
CA LYS A 5 6.79 53.28 -18.18
C LYS A 5 7.88 52.21 -18.03
N TRP A 6 9.11 52.63 -17.74
CA TRP A 6 10.24 51.72 -17.53
C TRP A 6 10.07 50.90 -16.23
N ASP A 7 9.65 51.54 -15.14
CA ASP A 7 9.42 50.85 -13.86
C ASP A 7 8.25 49.87 -13.94
N LEU A 8 7.19 50.21 -14.68
CA LEU A 8 6.06 49.30 -14.96
C LEU A 8 6.52 48.02 -15.68
N ILE A 9 7.34 48.17 -16.72
CA ILE A 9 7.90 47.03 -17.48
C ILE A 9 8.82 46.19 -16.60
N LYS A 10 9.66 46.83 -15.78
CA LYS A 10 10.58 46.13 -14.87
C LYS A 10 9.82 45.33 -13.81
N ASN A 11 8.79 45.92 -13.21
CA ASN A 11 7.96 45.26 -12.20
C ASN A 11 7.16 44.09 -12.79
N SER A 12 6.58 44.24 -13.99
CA SER A 12 5.86 43.14 -14.64
C SER A 12 6.80 41.98 -15.00
N LYS A 13 8.03 42.26 -15.45
CA LYS A 13 9.03 41.23 -15.74
C LYS A 13 9.47 40.49 -14.48
N MET A 14 9.72 41.22 -13.39
CA MET A 14 10.06 40.63 -12.09
C MET A 14 8.92 39.78 -11.51
N PHE A 15 7.67 40.23 -11.67
CA PHE A 15 6.48 39.48 -11.27
C PHE A 15 6.40 38.13 -12.01
N ASN A 16 6.56 38.15 -13.34
CA ASN A 16 6.55 36.92 -14.16
C ASN A 16 7.68 35.95 -13.77
N VAL A 17 8.90 36.46 -13.58
CA VAL A 17 10.05 35.62 -13.17
C VAL A 17 9.82 34.99 -11.79
N ASN A 18 9.30 35.76 -10.83
CA ASN A 18 9.04 35.26 -9.49
C ASN A 18 7.93 34.21 -9.47
N ILE A 19 6.87 34.39 -10.26
CA ILE A 19 5.79 33.40 -10.39
C ILE A 19 6.32 32.11 -11.01
N LEU A 20 7.07 32.21 -12.11
CA LEU A 20 7.64 31.03 -12.77
C LEU A 20 8.59 30.26 -11.85
N ARG A 21 9.44 30.97 -11.09
CA ARG A 21 10.35 30.33 -10.12
C ARG A 21 9.59 29.62 -9.00
N ARG A 22 8.55 30.25 -8.45
CA ARG A 22 7.70 29.63 -7.41
C ARG A 22 6.94 28.43 -7.95
N GLY A 23 6.37 28.54 -9.16
CA GLY A 23 5.70 27.43 -9.83
C GLY A 23 6.67 26.27 -10.11
N LEU A 24 7.88 26.58 -10.58
CA LEU A 24 8.93 25.58 -10.81
C LEU A 24 9.34 24.89 -9.51
N LEU A 25 9.55 25.64 -8.42
CA LEU A 25 9.88 25.07 -7.11
C LEU A 25 8.75 24.18 -6.59
N ALA A 26 7.49 24.60 -6.72
CA ALA A 26 6.34 23.79 -6.35
C ALA A 26 6.26 22.50 -7.18
N LEU A 27 6.57 22.56 -8.47
CA LEU A 27 6.60 21.39 -9.35
C LEU A 27 7.76 20.43 -9.04
N ILE A 28 8.95 20.97 -8.75
CA ILE A 28 10.09 20.15 -8.30
C ILE A 28 9.75 19.48 -6.97
N PHE A 29 9.15 20.22 -6.04
CA PHE A 29 8.74 19.68 -4.75
C PHE A 29 7.68 18.59 -4.89
N SER A 30 6.66 18.78 -5.73
CA SER A 30 5.64 17.75 -5.95
C SER A 30 6.21 16.49 -6.61
N LEU A 31 7.13 16.65 -7.57
CA LEU A 31 7.79 15.54 -8.24
C LEU A 31 8.68 14.75 -7.29
N THR A 32 9.50 15.46 -6.49
CA THR A 32 10.37 14.83 -5.48
C THR A 32 9.58 14.11 -4.41
N LEU A 33 8.49 14.70 -3.91
CA LEU A 33 7.59 14.05 -2.96
C LEU A 33 6.96 12.79 -3.57
N SER A 34 6.49 12.86 -4.81
CA SER A 34 5.89 11.70 -5.51
C SER A 34 6.90 10.57 -5.67
N LEU A 35 8.14 10.89 -6.06
CA LEU A 35 9.22 9.91 -6.17
C LEU A 35 9.56 9.29 -4.81
N ALA A 36 9.65 10.10 -3.76
CA ALA A 36 9.92 9.61 -2.41
C ALA A 36 8.82 8.64 -1.92
N LEU A 37 7.55 8.96 -2.17
CA LEU A 37 6.43 8.08 -1.84
C LEU A 37 6.48 6.77 -2.64
N ALA A 38 6.78 6.84 -3.94
CA ALA A 38 6.92 5.63 -4.76
C ALA A 38 8.04 4.72 -4.26
N LEU A 39 9.21 5.30 -3.91
CA LEU A 39 10.32 4.55 -3.35
C LEU A 39 9.98 3.95 -1.99
N LEU A 40 9.26 4.68 -1.14
CA LEU A 40 8.81 4.19 0.16
C LEU A 40 7.86 2.99 0.01
N LEU A 41 6.86 3.10 -0.88
CA LEU A 41 5.94 2.00 -1.17
C LEU A 41 6.68 0.78 -1.73
N PHE A 42 7.64 1.00 -2.63
CA PHE A 42 8.48 -0.06 -3.18
C PHE A 42 9.32 -0.74 -2.09
N TYR A 43 9.90 0.04 -1.18
CA TYR A 43 10.66 -0.50 -0.05
C TYR A 43 9.77 -1.33 0.89
N LEU A 44 8.57 -0.84 1.22
CA LEU A 44 7.61 -1.59 2.03
C LEU A 44 7.23 -2.91 1.36
N TYR A 45 6.96 -2.89 0.06
CA TYR A 45 6.63 -4.10 -0.70
C TYR A 45 7.77 -5.13 -0.67
N LEU A 46 9.04 -4.69 -0.80
CA LEU A 46 10.19 -5.60 -0.75
C LEU A 46 10.50 -6.12 0.66
N THR A 47 10.10 -5.39 1.69
CA THR A 47 10.35 -5.77 3.10
C THR A 47 9.15 -6.42 3.77
N GLU A 48 8.02 -6.52 3.06
CA GLU A 48 6.84 -7.21 3.55
C GLU A 48 7.18 -8.69 3.80
N PRO A 49 7.07 -9.18 5.05
CA PRO A 49 7.34 -10.57 5.34
C PRO A 49 6.29 -11.45 4.67
N GLU A 50 6.69 -12.66 4.27
CA GLU A 50 5.72 -13.64 3.79
C GLU A 50 4.65 -13.87 4.87
N ARG A 51 3.38 -13.69 4.47
CA ARG A 51 2.25 -13.80 5.40
C ARG A 51 2.08 -15.23 5.90
N ASP A 52 2.22 -15.45 7.19
CA ASP A 52 1.93 -16.78 7.72
C ASP A 52 0.41 -17.03 7.72
N TYR A 53 0.00 -18.18 7.17
CA TYR A 53 -1.38 -18.65 7.23
C TYR A 53 -1.48 -19.79 8.24
N TYR A 54 -2.59 -19.84 8.97
CA TYR A 54 -2.87 -20.90 9.94
C TYR A 54 -4.27 -21.45 9.72
N ALA A 55 -4.42 -22.77 9.77
CA ALA A 55 -5.72 -23.43 9.85
C ALA A 55 -6.04 -23.76 11.30
N THR A 56 -7.28 -23.53 11.70
CA THR A 56 -7.80 -23.86 13.04
C THR A 56 -9.14 -24.56 12.89
N ASN A 57 -9.29 -25.74 13.48
CA ASN A 57 -10.57 -26.45 13.57
C ASN A 57 -11.17 -26.43 14.98
N GLY A 58 -10.58 -25.67 15.91
CA GLY A 58 -11.07 -25.51 17.28
C GLY A 58 -10.73 -26.67 18.23
N GLU A 59 -10.32 -27.82 17.70
CA GLU A 59 -9.92 -29.00 18.48
C GLU A 59 -8.39 -29.19 18.52
N THR A 60 -7.67 -28.80 17.46
CA THR A 60 -6.21 -28.89 17.39
C THR A 60 -5.51 -27.52 17.45
N PRO A 61 -4.25 -27.46 17.92
CA PRO A 61 -3.44 -26.23 17.85
C PRO A 61 -3.34 -25.71 16.40
N PRO A 62 -3.24 -24.39 16.19
CA PRO A 62 -3.19 -23.79 14.85
C PRO A 62 -2.07 -24.40 14.00
N LEU A 63 -2.43 -25.03 12.89
CA LEU A 63 -1.50 -25.63 11.95
C LEU A 63 -0.98 -24.55 10.99
N LYS A 64 0.34 -24.33 10.96
CA LYS A 64 0.97 -23.39 10.01
C LYS A 64 0.86 -23.95 8.59
N LEU A 65 0.16 -23.23 7.72
CA LEU A 65 -0.08 -23.59 6.34
C LEU A 65 1.09 -23.13 5.45
N LYS A 66 1.34 -23.91 4.40
CA LYS A 66 2.28 -23.54 3.34
C LYS A 66 1.52 -22.74 2.28
N MET A 67 2.00 -21.53 1.97
CA MET A 67 1.49 -20.76 0.85
C MET A 67 1.65 -21.52 -0.46
N LEU A 68 0.65 -21.42 -1.34
CA LEU A 68 0.75 -21.83 -2.73
C LEU A 68 0.84 -20.60 -3.63
N THR A 69 1.68 -20.68 -4.66
CA THR A 69 1.84 -19.64 -5.67
C THR A 69 0.69 -19.59 -6.68
N SER A 70 -0.15 -20.64 -6.71
CA SER A 70 -1.30 -20.75 -7.61
C SER A 70 -2.48 -21.43 -6.88
N PRO A 71 -3.73 -21.16 -7.32
CA PRO A 71 -4.90 -21.87 -6.79
C PRO A 71 -4.78 -23.38 -6.99
N ASN A 72 -5.36 -24.15 -6.08
CA ASN A 72 -5.47 -25.59 -6.24
C ASN A 72 -6.47 -25.90 -7.37
N MET A 73 -5.98 -26.40 -8.49
CA MET A 73 -6.79 -26.82 -9.64
C MET A 73 -7.09 -28.33 -9.64
N SER A 74 -6.64 -29.05 -8.62
CA SER A 74 -6.93 -30.48 -8.47
C SER A 74 -8.29 -30.69 -7.79
N SER A 75 -8.88 -31.87 -8.00
CA SER A 75 -10.10 -32.31 -7.31
C SER A 75 -9.86 -32.80 -5.88
N GLN A 76 -8.61 -32.77 -5.41
CA GLN A 76 -8.22 -33.19 -4.06
C GLN A 76 -8.08 -31.98 -3.15
N ALA A 77 -8.67 -32.06 -1.96
CA ALA A 77 -8.47 -31.07 -0.92
C ALA A 77 -7.00 -31.10 -0.45
N LEU A 78 -6.44 -29.92 -0.14
CA LEU A 78 -5.06 -29.79 0.35
C LEU A 78 -4.91 -30.17 1.83
N LEU A 79 -6.01 -30.09 2.58
CA LEU A 79 -6.08 -30.45 3.98
C LEU A 79 -6.83 -31.76 4.11
N GLU A 80 -6.41 -32.55 5.08
CA GLU A 80 -7.15 -33.74 5.49
C GLU A 80 -8.53 -33.32 5.99
N PRO A 81 -9.57 -34.14 5.76
CA PRO A 81 -10.88 -33.89 6.32
C PRO A 81 -10.78 -33.84 7.84
N ASP A 82 -11.55 -32.94 8.46
CA ASP A 82 -11.63 -32.88 9.91
C ASP A 82 -12.06 -34.23 10.48
N PRO A 83 -11.56 -34.60 11.68
CA PRO A 83 -11.99 -35.82 12.34
C PRO A 83 -13.52 -35.82 12.47
N PRO A 84 -14.18 -36.98 12.33
CA PRO A 84 -15.62 -37.06 12.50
C PRO A 84 -15.96 -36.56 13.90
N THR A 85 -16.74 -35.48 13.98
CA THR A 85 -17.28 -35.00 15.24
C THR A 85 -18.14 -36.12 15.81
N GLU A 86 -17.71 -36.73 16.91
CA GLU A 86 -18.65 -37.47 17.76
C GLU A 86 -19.70 -36.45 18.19
N GLU A 87 -20.95 -36.67 17.79
CA GLU A 87 -22.11 -35.92 18.26
C GLU A 87 -22.29 -36.19 19.77
N GLU A 88 -21.34 -35.78 20.60
CA GLU A 88 -21.66 -35.49 21.99
C GLU A 88 -22.57 -34.26 21.92
N ASP A 89 -23.86 -34.48 22.16
CA ASP A 89 -24.87 -33.45 22.39
C ASP A 89 -24.28 -32.36 23.31
N ARG A 90 -23.72 -31.31 22.72
CA ARG A 90 -23.21 -30.16 23.46
C ARG A 90 -24.45 -29.44 23.97
N LEU A 91 -24.88 -29.78 25.18
CA LEU A 91 -25.98 -29.14 25.89
C LEU A 91 -25.70 -27.64 25.97
N ILE A 92 -26.44 -26.85 25.21
CA ILE A 92 -26.40 -25.38 25.30
C ILE A 92 -27.10 -25.01 26.63
N PRO A 93 -26.41 -24.35 27.57
CA PRO A 93 -27.05 -23.88 28.80
C PRO A 93 -28.14 -22.84 28.46
N GLN A 94 -29.32 -22.97 29.08
CA GLN A 94 -30.41 -21.98 28.99
C GLN A 94 -30.11 -20.74 29.82
#